data_AF-A0A3B0TYE1-F1
#
_entry.id   AF-A0A3B0TYE1-F1
#
_cell.length_a   1.000
_cell.length_b   1.000
_cell.length_c   1.000
_cell.angle_alpha   90.00
_cell.angle_beta   90.00
_cell.angle_gamma   90.00
#
_symmetry.space_group_name_H-M   'P 1'
#
loop_
_entity.id
_entity.type
_entity.pdbx_description
1 polymer ?
#
loop_
_entity_poly.entity_id
_entity_poly.type
_entity_poly.pdbx_seq_one_letter_code
_entity_poly.pdbx_strand_id
1 'polypeptide(L)' 'NTGVNIDNVKDVMSVAAGCIIGTHFKIDGDTWNPVDGERVKRFMDVVNSLR' A
#
# COMPACT_ATOMS: atom_id res chain seq x y z
N ASN A 1 -11.89 -4.93 5.42
CA ASN A 1 -10.70 -4.31 4.81
C ASN A 1 -10.33 -5.13 3.58
N THR A 2 -10.77 -4.72 2.39
CA THR A 2 -10.71 -5.53 1.15
C THR A 2 -9.59 -5.11 0.19
N GLY A 3 -8.75 -4.12 0.56
CA GLY A 3 -7.72 -3.55 -0.30
C GLY A 3 -6.29 -4.03 0.00
N VAL A 4 -5.35 -3.59 -0.84
CA VAL A 4 -3.92 -3.79 -0.63
C VAL A 4 -3.42 -2.89 0.51
N ASN A 5 -2.53 -3.44 1.34
CA ASN A 5 -1.87 -2.76 2.44
C ASN A 5 -0.45 -3.34 2.63
N ILE A 6 0.32 -2.77 3.56
CA ILE A 6 1.70 -3.17 3.82
C ILE A 6 1.84 -4.64 4.25
N ASP A 7 0.82 -5.22 4.87
CA ASP A 7 0.85 -6.59 5.39
C ASP A 7 0.62 -7.63 4.28
N ASN A 8 -0.15 -7.29 3.23
CA ASN A 8 -0.53 -8.21 2.16
C ASN A 8 0.10 -7.91 0.79
N VAL A 9 0.83 -6.80 0.62
CA VAL A 9 1.39 -6.39 -0.68
C VAL A 9 2.32 -7.45 -1.27
N LYS A 10 3.08 -8.16 -0.43
CA LYS A 10 3.99 -9.23 -0.89
C LYS A 10 3.22 -10.38 -1.54
N ASP A 11 2.15 -10.83 -0.89
CA ASP A 11 1.31 -11.92 -1.37
C ASP A 11 0.60 -11.53 -2.66
N VAL A 12 0.05 -10.31 -2.72
CA VAL A 12 -0.61 -9.77 -3.92
C VAL A 12 0.36 -9.70 -5.10
N MET A 13 1.55 -9.12 -4.89
CA MET A 13 2.57 -8.98 -5.95
C MET A 13 3.20 -10.32 -6.37
N SER A 14 3.06 -11.39 -5.58
CA SER A 14 3.54 -12.72 -5.95
C SER A 14 2.77 -13.35 -7.12
N VAL A 15 1.52 -12.90 -7.35
CA VAL A 15 0.62 -13.43 -8.40
C VAL A 15 0.15 -12.35 -9.39
N ALA A 16 0.53 -11.08 -9.18
CA ALA A 16 0.09 -9.95 -9.99
C ALA A 16 1.27 -9.12 -10.50
N ALA A 17 1.13 -8.54 -11.70
CA ALA A 17 2.10 -7.61 -12.26
C ALA A 17 2.04 -6.20 -11.65
N GLY A 18 1.01 -5.91 -10.84
CA GLY A 18 0.81 -4.62 -10.19
C GLY A 18 -0.50 -4.57 -9.41
N CYS A 19 -0.70 -3.49 -8.64
CA CYS A 19 -1.93 -3.25 -7.90
C CYS A 19 -2.26 -1.75 -7.84
N ILE A 20 -3.53 -1.43 -7.59
CA ILE A 20 -4.00 -0.06 -7.31
C ILE A 20 -4.33 0.01 -5.82
N ILE A 21 -3.84 1.06 -5.16
CA ILE A 21 -3.96 1.25 -3.73
C ILE A 21 -4.40 2.69 -3.43
N GLY A 22 -5.26 2.84 -2.41
CA GLY A 22 -5.83 4.12 -2.03
C GLY A 22 -5.82 4.31 -0.52
N THR A 23 -6.87 3.82 0.15
CA THR A 23 -7.14 4.05 1.57
C THR A 23 -5.96 3.75 2.50
N HIS A 24 -5.10 2.78 2.19
CA HIS A 24 -3.91 2.48 3.00
C HIS A 24 -2.95 3.67 3.14
N PHE A 25 -2.87 4.53 2.12
CA PHE A 25 -2.03 5.73 2.11
C PHE A 25 -2.66 6.94 2.82
N LYS A 26 -3.93 6.87 3.18
CA LYS A 26 -4.62 7.98 3.85
C LYS A 26 -4.33 7.99 5.35
N ILE A 27 -4.31 9.18 5.96
CA ILE A 27 -4.27 9.30 7.43
C ILE A 27 -5.43 8.48 8.01
N ASP A 28 -5.11 7.63 8.98
CA ASP A 28 -6.03 6.69 9.64
C ASP A 28 -6.76 5.70 8.74
N GLY A 29 -6.41 5.62 7.46
CA GLY A 29 -7.16 4.82 6.51
C GLY A 29 -8.58 5.33 6.26
N ASP A 30 -8.82 6.64 6.40
CA ASP A 30 -10.08 7.25 5.97
C ASP A 30 -9.94 7.75 4.52
N THR A 31 -10.85 7.34 3.64
CA THR A 31 -10.87 7.74 2.24
C THR A 31 -10.86 9.27 2.05
N TRP A 32 -11.50 10.01 2.95
CA TRP A 32 -11.62 11.47 2.88
C TRP A 32 -10.42 12.22 3.43
N ASN A 33 -9.56 11.54 4.19
CA ASN A 33 -8.36 12.15 4.74
C ASN A 33 -7.29 12.41 3.66
N PRO A 34 -6.33 13.31 3.94
CA PRO A 34 -5.18 13.49 3.05
C PRO A 34 -4.28 12.24 3.06
N VAL A 35 -3.42 12.18 2.04
CA VAL A 35 -2.36 11.16 1.97
C VAL A 35 -1.28 11.47 3.00
N ASP A 36 -0.82 10.45 3.71
CA ASP A 36 0.35 10.50 4.58
C ASP A 36 1.58 9.99 3.82
N GLY A 37 2.52 10.90 3.55
CA GLY A 37 3.75 10.59 2.80
C GLY A 37 4.64 9.55 3.48
N GLU A 38 4.64 9.47 4.81
CA GLU A 38 5.43 8.49 5.55
C GLU A 38 4.85 7.07 5.40
N ARG A 39 3.52 6.96 5.30
CA ARG A 39 2.86 5.67 4.98
C ARG A 39 3.20 5.21 3.56
N VAL A 40 3.20 6.14 2.59
CA VAL A 40 3.61 5.85 1.21
C VAL A 40 5.06 5.37 1.16
N LYS A 41 5.98 6.09 1.83
CA LYS A 41 7.40 5.75 1.85
C LYS A 41 7.65 4.33 2.37
N ARG A 42 7.13 4.00 3.56
CA ARG A 42 7.29 2.65 4.15
C ARG A 42 6.70 1.54 3.28
N PHE A 43 5.58 1.80 2.61
CA PHE A 43 5.00 0.85 1.68
C PHE A 43 5.89 0.64 0.45
N MET A 44 6.40 1.72 -0.13
CA MET A 44 7.30 1.65 -1.29
C MET A 44 8.65 1.02 -0.95
N ASP A 45 9.15 1.16 0.28
CA ASP A 45 10.34 0.45 0.76
C ASP A 45 10.14 -1.08 0.66
N VAL A 46 8.95 -1.58 1.04
CA VAL A 46 8.60 -3.00 0.89
C VAL A 46 8.44 -3.40 -0.59
N VAL A 47 7.78 -2.58 -1.42
CA VAL A 47 7.60 -2.88 -2.86
C VAL A 47 8.94 -2.91 -3.59
N ASN A 48 9.84 -1.97 -3.29
CA ASN A 48 11.16 -1.91 -3.90
C ASN A 48 12.04 -3.10 -3.50
N SER A 49 11.81 -3.72 -2.34
CA SER A 49 12.53 -4.93 -1.94
C SER A 49 12.08 -6.21 -2.67
N LEU A 50 11.04 -6.13 -3.51
CA LEU A 50 10.54 -7.27 -4.30
C LEU A 50 11.13 -7.33 -5.72
N ARG A 51 12.03 -6.41 -6.06
CA ARG A 51 12.71 -6.32 -7.36
C ARG A 51 14.12 -6.86 -7.31
#